data_AF-A0A965QWT7-F1
#
_entry.id   AF-A0A965QWT7-F1
#
_cell.length_a   1.000
_cell.length_b   1.000
_cell.length_c   1.000
_cell.angle_alpha   90.00
_cell.angle_beta   90.00
_cell.angle_gamma   90.00
#
_symmetry.space_group_name_H-M   'P 1'
#
loop_
_entity.id
_entity.type
_entity.pdbx_description
1 polymer ?
#
loop_
_entity_poly.entity_id
_entity_poly.type
_entity_poly.pdbx_seq_one_letter_code
_entity_poly.pdbx_strand_id
1 'polypeptide(L)'
;MKTPRAVAGQTVLAVLVSAAVVLLLVGAMAAFGVYAGWIHLGAPTARAVDGKELEKDKNTGEAKFICEVTISMPQRTLEAEPKVYNDMLIAGVDYDQKTGWYQGDFAISEGHKGALKISGSKISVSRPAMFERFGMMIIQEDFTIDRADGSFVQTLTFKGDRTRHILKGFCGGLTTAPF
;
A
#
# COMPACT_ATOMS: atom_id res chain seq x y z
N MET A 1 26.63 33.01 68.99
CA MET A 1 26.09 33.05 67.61
C MET A 1 26.67 31.87 66.82
N LYS A 2 25.84 30.90 66.42
CA LYS A 2 26.24 29.80 65.51
C LYS A 2 25.27 29.81 64.34
N THR A 3 25.77 30.15 63.16
CA THR A 3 25.09 30.17 61.87
C THR A 3 24.80 28.74 61.40
N PRO A 4 23.65 28.47 60.75
CA PRO A 4 23.34 27.16 60.18
C PRO A 4 24.14 26.92 58.89
N ARG A 5 24.70 25.71 58.75
CA ARG A 5 25.35 25.21 57.53
C ARG A 5 24.26 24.85 56.50
N ALA A 6 24.39 25.41 55.30
CA ALA A 6 23.54 25.11 54.15
C ALA A 6 23.81 23.68 53.63
N VAL A 7 22.81 22.80 53.72
CA VAL A 7 22.80 21.46 53.11
C VAL A 7 21.65 21.43 52.09
N ALA A 8 21.74 22.28 51.07
CA ALA A 8 20.66 22.40 50.05
C ALA A 8 21.16 22.29 48.61
N GLY A 9 22.45 22.52 48.32
CA GLY A 9 22.96 22.52 46.94
C GLY A 9 23.30 21.14 46.37
N GLN A 10 23.68 20.18 47.22
CA GLN A 10 24.25 18.91 46.77
C GLN A 10 23.20 17.86 46.39
N THR A 11 21.98 17.96 46.94
CA THR A 11 20.86 17.05 46.66
C THR A 11 20.16 17.38 45.35
N VAL A 12 20.03 18.67 45.01
CA VAL A 12 19.34 19.12 43.78
C VAL A 12 20.12 18.73 42.53
N LEU A 13 21.45 18.84 42.56
CA LEU A 13 22.30 18.47 41.42
C LEU A 13 22.25 16.95 41.16
N ALA A 14 22.27 16.13 42.21
CA ALA A 14 22.17 14.67 42.10
C ALA A 14 20.82 14.23 41.53
N VAL A 15 19.73 14.87 41.96
CA VAL A 15 18.37 14.59 41.44
C VAL A 15 18.26 14.97 39.96
N LEU A 16 18.76 16.13 39.55
CA LEU A 16 18.72 16.56 38.15
C LEU A 16 19.55 15.66 37.23
N VAL A 17 20.75 15.25 37.67
CA VAL A 17 21.59 14.32 36.90
C VAL A 17 20.91 12.95 36.78
N SER A 18 20.32 12.44 37.86
CA SER A 18 19.61 11.17 37.84
C SER A 18 18.38 11.20 36.91
N ALA A 19 17.61 12.29 36.92
CA ALA A 19 16.46 12.47 36.03
C ALA A 19 16.88 12.54 34.55
N ALA A 20 17.98 13.23 34.25
CA ALA A 20 18.51 13.33 32.89
C ALA A 20 18.99 11.97 32.35
N VAL A 21 19.66 11.17 33.18
CA VAL A 21 20.11 9.81 32.81
C VAL A 21 18.92 8.89 32.54
N VAL A 22 17.87 8.95 33.37
CA VAL A 22 16.65 8.15 33.19
C VAL A 22 15.94 8.54 31.89
N LEU A 23 15.83 9.84 31.58
CA LEU A 23 15.22 10.31 30.31
C LEU A 23 16.01 9.84 29.08
N LEU A 24 17.35 9.86 29.13
CA LEU A 24 18.18 9.35 28.05
C LEU A 24 18.03 7.84 27.87
N LEU A 25 17.97 7.06 28.95
CA LEU A 25 17.76 5.62 28.89
C LEU A 25 16.39 5.25 28.31
N VAL A 26 15.32 5.91 28.77
CA VAL A 26 13.97 5.68 28.25
C VAL A 26 13.88 6.09 26.77
N GLY A 27 14.48 7.22 26.40
CA GLY A 27 14.56 7.65 25.00
C GLY A 27 15.32 6.67 24.10
N ALA A 28 16.46 6.16 24.57
CA ALA A 28 17.26 5.18 23.85
C ALA A 28 16.53 3.83 23.70
N MET A 29 15.85 3.35 24.74
CA MET A 29 15.06 2.12 24.68
C MET A 29 13.84 2.26 23.77
N ALA A 30 13.18 3.42 23.76
CA ALA A 30 12.07 3.69 22.84
C ALA A 30 12.55 3.73 21.38
N ALA A 31 13.66 4.42 21.09
CA ALA A 31 14.25 4.46 19.76
C ALA A 31 14.71 3.06 19.29
N PHE A 32 15.29 2.27 20.20
CA PHE A 32 15.69 0.89 19.91
C PHE A 32 14.47 -0.02 19.69
N GLY A 33 13.40 0.11 20.47
CA GLY A 33 12.17 -0.65 20.28
C GLY A 33 11.49 -0.37 18.93
N VAL A 34 11.60 0.85 18.41
CA VAL A 34 11.15 1.21 17.05
C VAL A 34 12.09 0.62 15.99
N TYR A 35 13.41 0.74 16.17
CA TYR A 35 14.39 0.20 15.21
C TYR A 35 14.37 -1.34 15.13
N ALA A 36 14.24 -2.02 16.27
CA ALA A 36 14.17 -3.48 16.38
C ALA A 36 12.79 -4.06 16.01
N GLY A 37 11.81 -3.21 15.66
CA GLY A 37 10.49 -3.63 15.19
C GLY A 37 9.56 -4.16 16.28
N TRP A 38 9.84 -3.89 17.56
CA TRP A 38 9.02 -4.36 18.69
C TRP A 38 7.87 -3.41 19.02
N ILE A 39 7.98 -2.14 18.62
CA ILE A 39 6.94 -1.12 18.81
C ILE A 39 6.40 -0.72 17.43
N HIS A 40 5.21 -1.22 17.10
CA HIS A 40 4.47 -0.82 15.90
C HIS A 40 3.74 0.50 16.14
N LEU A 41 4.46 1.64 16.06
CA LEU A 41 3.83 2.95 15.91
C LEU A 41 3.20 3.00 14.51
N GLY A 42 1.87 3.04 14.46
CA GLY A 42 1.06 2.89 13.25
C GLY A 42 1.42 3.84 12.10
N ALA A 43 2.40 3.43 11.31
CA ALA A 43 2.37 3.60 9.86
C ALA A 43 1.74 2.32 9.28
N PRO A 44 1.02 2.38 8.14
CA PRO A 44 0.68 1.16 7.44
C PRO A 44 2.01 0.57 6.98
N THR A 45 2.55 -0.37 7.76
CA THR A 45 3.64 -1.21 7.31
C THR A 45 3.09 -1.94 6.11
N ALA A 46 3.52 -1.52 4.93
CA ALA A 46 3.51 -2.38 3.76
C ALA A 46 4.11 -3.69 4.23
N ARG A 47 3.25 -4.71 4.40
CA ARG A 47 3.73 -6.07 4.55
C ARG A 47 4.46 -6.32 3.25
N ALA A 48 5.78 -6.41 3.33
CA ALA A 48 6.56 -6.96 2.25
C ALA A 48 6.05 -8.39 2.08
N VAL A 49 5.18 -8.56 1.09
CA VAL A 49 4.87 -9.86 0.51
C VAL A 49 6.23 -10.47 0.18
N ASP A 50 6.47 -11.71 0.59
CA ASP A 50 7.71 -12.49 0.43
C ASP A 50 7.99 -12.85 -1.07
N GLY A 51 7.72 -11.91 -1.98
CA GLY A 51 8.08 -11.96 -3.38
C GLY A 51 9.41 -11.23 -3.60
N LYS A 52 10.29 -11.81 -4.41
CA LYS A 52 11.47 -11.11 -4.92
C LYS A 52 11.07 -9.72 -5.42
N GLU A 53 11.92 -8.73 -5.15
CA GLU A 53 11.88 -7.39 -5.75
C GLU A 53 11.52 -7.53 -7.24
N LEU A 54 10.45 -6.83 -7.66
CA LEU A 54 9.95 -6.94 -9.03
C LEU A 54 11.11 -6.67 -9.99
N GLU A 55 11.52 -7.69 -10.74
CA GLU A 55 12.68 -7.63 -11.63
C GLU A 55 12.48 -6.45 -12.61
N LYS A 56 13.32 -5.42 -12.47
CA LYS A 56 13.07 -4.09 -13.01
C LYS A 56 13.19 -4.00 -14.55
N ASP A 57 13.78 -4.99 -15.22
CA ASP A 57 14.47 -4.73 -16.49
C ASP A 57 14.04 -5.55 -17.71
N LYS A 58 13.00 -6.37 -17.64
CA LYS A 58 12.53 -7.10 -18.82
C LYS A 58 11.02 -6.90 -19.04
N ASN A 59 10.69 -5.93 -19.89
CA ASN A 59 9.33 -5.74 -20.42
C ASN A 59 9.09 -6.72 -21.58
N THR A 60 9.29 -8.02 -21.34
CA THR A 60 9.16 -9.08 -22.35
C THR A 60 8.49 -10.29 -21.73
N GLY A 61 7.67 -11.00 -22.49
CA GLY A 61 6.93 -12.16 -22.00
C GLY A 61 5.76 -11.81 -21.08
N GLU A 62 5.39 -12.76 -20.22
CA GLU A 62 4.31 -12.60 -19.25
C GLU A 62 4.87 -12.42 -17.83
N ALA A 63 4.26 -11.51 -17.06
CA ALA A 63 4.51 -11.38 -15.64
C ALA A 63 3.21 -11.48 -14.85
N LYS A 64 3.26 -12.15 -13.71
CA LYS A 64 2.15 -12.30 -12.77
C LYS A 64 2.53 -11.70 -11.42
N PHE A 65 1.54 -11.17 -10.72
CA PHE A 65 1.69 -10.50 -9.45
C PHE A 65 0.64 -11.02 -8.49
N ILE A 66 1.01 -11.23 -7.22
CA ILE A 66 0.05 -11.40 -6.13
C ILE A 66 -0.08 -10.06 -5.44
N CYS A 67 -1.31 -9.59 -5.26
CA CYS A 67 -1.57 -8.30 -4.67
C CYS A 67 -2.49 -8.45 -3.44
N GLU A 68 -2.04 -7.90 -2.32
CA GLU A 68 -2.89 -7.65 -1.16
C GLU A 68 -3.58 -6.30 -1.37
N VAL A 69 -4.91 -6.30 -1.42
CA VAL A 69 -5.70 -5.09 -1.73
C VAL A 69 -6.73 -4.80 -0.66
N THR A 70 -6.93 -3.52 -0.40
CA THR A 70 -8.09 -2.98 0.29
C THR A 70 -9.13 -2.55 -0.74
N ILE A 71 -10.32 -3.14 -0.63
CA ILE A 71 -11.46 -2.88 -1.49
C ILE A 71 -12.39 -1.90 -0.78
N SER A 72 -12.66 -0.76 -1.41
CA SER A 72 -13.57 0.28 -0.93
C SER A 72 -14.82 0.30 -1.81
N MET A 73 -15.78 -0.58 -1.50
CA MET A 73 -16.94 -0.81 -2.35
C MET A 73 -18.12 0.12 -2.01
N PRO A 74 -18.57 0.98 -2.95
CA PRO A 74 -19.81 1.72 -2.78
C PRO A 74 -21.00 0.75 -2.66
N GLN A 75 -21.92 0.98 -1.73
CA GLN A 75 -23.01 0.03 -1.45
C GLN A 75 -24.27 0.27 -2.28
N ARG A 76 -24.66 1.53 -2.48
CA ARG A 76 -25.92 1.89 -3.18
C ARG A 76 -25.70 3.01 -4.18
N THR A 77 -25.02 4.06 -3.76
CA THR A 77 -24.61 5.20 -4.57
C THR A 77 -23.11 5.43 -4.39
N LEU A 78 -22.50 6.22 -5.27
CA LEU A 78 -21.08 6.58 -5.16
C LEU A 78 -20.73 7.40 -3.91
N GLU A 79 -21.73 8.02 -3.29
CA GLU A 79 -21.60 8.89 -2.13
C GLU A 79 -21.89 8.17 -0.81
N ALA A 80 -22.44 6.95 -0.87
CA ALA A 80 -22.64 6.13 0.31
C ALA A 80 -21.30 5.73 0.94
N GLU A 81 -21.31 5.56 2.27
CA GLU A 81 -20.14 5.07 2.99
C GLU A 81 -19.71 3.70 2.41
N PRO A 82 -18.46 3.56 1.94
CA PRO A 82 -18.02 2.35 1.27
C PRO A 82 -17.85 1.24 2.30
N LYS A 83 -18.25 0.02 1.94
CA LYS A 83 -17.84 -1.16 2.68
C LYS A 83 -16.36 -1.41 2.37
N VAL A 84 -15.54 -1.39 3.41
CA VAL A 84 -14.10 -1.60 3.30
C VAL A 84 -13.72 -2.98 3.84
N TYR A 85 -12.98 -3.75 3.05
CA TYR A 85 -12.40 -5.03 3.47
C TYR A 85 -11.13 -5.31 2.67
N ASN A 86 -10.34 -6.27 3.15
CA ASN A 86 -9.11 -6.67 2.49
C ASN A 86 -9.29 -8.02 1.80
N ASP A 87 -8.60 -8.20 0.67
CA ASP A 87 -8.60 -9.44 -0.10
C ASP A 87 -7.25 -9.61 -0.82
N MET A 88 -7.02 -10.80 -1.38
CA MET A 88 -5.88 -11.08 -2.25
C MET A 88 -6.36 -11.29 -3.69
N LEU A 89 -5.63 -10.73 -4.64
CA LEU A 89 -5.88 -10.94 -6.06
C LEU A 89 -4.59 -11.26 -6.82
N ILE A 90 -4.76 -11.86 -7.99
CA ILE A 90 -3.66 -12.08 -8.94
C ILE A 90 -3.82 -11.11 -10.09
N ALA A 91 -2.78 -10.35 -10.41
CA ALA A 91 -2.71 -9.53 -11.61
C ALA A 91 -1.73 -10.14 -12.61
N GLY A 92 -2.01 -9.99 -13.91
CA GLY A 92 -1.14 -10.47 -14.98
C GLY A 92 -0.96 -9.41 -16.05
N VAL A 93 0.25 -9.34 -16.59
CA VAL A 93 0.61 -8.50 -17.73
C VAL A 93 1.31 -9.36 -18.76
N ASP A 94 0.99 -9.09 -20.02
CA ASP A 94 1.60 -9.71 -21.18
C ASP A 94 2.23 -8.58 -21.98
N TYR A 95 3.56 -8.47 -21.89
CA TYR A 95 4.32 -7.42 -22.52
C TYR A 95 4.36 -7.56 -24.04
N ASP A 96 4.33 -8.81 -24.52
CA ASP A 96 4.42 -9.14 -25.94
C ASP A 96 3.10 -8.80 -26.65
N GLN A 97 1.97 -9.16 -26.04
CA GLN A 97 0.64 -8.79 -26.52
C GLN A 97 0.21 -7.37 -26.14
N LYS A 98 0.98 -6.69 -25.28
CA LYS A 98 0.64 -5.37 -24.72
C LYS A 98 -0.73 -5.37 -24.06
N THR A 99 -0.98 -6.37 -23.21
CA THR A 99 -2.24 -6.51 -22.49
C THR A 99 -2.06 -6.77 -21.00
N GLY A 100 -3.13 -6.61 -20.22
CA GLY A 100 -3.13 -6.98 -18.80
C GLY A 100 -4.51 -7.29 -18.24
N TRP A 101 -4.52 -7.95 -17.09
CA TRP A 101 -5.72 -8.43 -16.40
C TRP A 101 -5.47 -8.54 -14.90
N TYR A 102 -6.52 -8.70 -14.11
CA TYR A 102 -6.43 -9.14 -12.72
C TYR A 102 -7.67 -9.95 -12.35
N GLN A 103 -7.56 -10.74 -11.29
CA GLN A 103 -8.57 -11.64 -10.78
C GLN A 103 -9.51 -10.92 -9.80
N GLY A 104 -10.78 -11.33 -9.80
CA GLY A 104 -11.75 -11.01 -8.75
C GLY A 104 -13.07 -10.49 -9.31
N ASP A 105 -14.10 -10.45 -8.46
CA ASP A 105 -15.45 -9.94 -8.78
C ASP A 105 -15.48 -8.45 -9.19
N PHE A 106 -14.32 -7.78 -9.10
CA PHE A 106 -14.07 -6.39 -9.46
C PHE A 106 -13.26 -6.24 -10.75
N ALA A 107 -12.84 -7.34 -11.39
CA ALA A 107 -12.39 -7.31 -12.78
C ALA A 107 -13.66 -7.20 -13.62
N ILE A 108 -14.19 -5.99 -13.71
CA ILE A 108 -15.61 -5.82 -14.04
C ILE A 108 -15.86 -6.07 -15.54
N SER A 109 -14.80 -6.13 -16.35
CA SER A 109 -14.82 -6.77 -17.65
C SER A 109 -14.48 -8.26 -17.52
N GLU A 110 -15.48 -9.11 -17.25
CA GLU A 110 -15.30 -10.55 -17.42
C GLU A 110 -14.82 -10.82 -18.86
N GLY A 111 -13.62 -11.40 -18.98
CA GLY A 111 -13.10 -11.92 -20.26
C GLY A 111 -12.29 -10.98 -21.17
N HIS A 112 -12.11 -9.69 -20.86
CA HIS A 112 -11.37 -8.77 -21.73
C HIS A 112 -10.07 -8.29 -21.11
N LYS A 113 -8.93 -8.59 -21.74
CA LYS A 113 -7.64 -8.00 -21.36
C LYS A 113 -7.66 -6.50 -21.72
N GLY A 114 -7.13 -5.65 -20.84
CA GLY A 114 -6.97 -4.21 -21.10
C GLY A 114 -5.70 -3.90 -21.89
N ALA A 115 -5.62 -2.71 -22.47
CA ALA A 115 -4.45 -2.22 -23.20
C ALA A 115 -3.36 -1.78 -22.23
N LEU A 116 -2.16 -2.35 -22.38
CA LEU A 116 -0.99 -2.07 -21.53
C LEU A 116 -0.19 -0.87 -22.06
N LYS A 117 0.20 0.02 -21.14
CA LYS A 117 1.18 1.08 -21.33
C LYS A 117 2.21 1.00 -20.20
N ILE A 118 3.48 1.23 -20.53
CA ILE A 118 4.58 1.21 -19.56
C ILE A 118 5.20 2.61 -19.54
N SER A 119 5.35 3.18 -18.36
CA SER A 119 6.00 4.46 -18.13
C SER A 119 6.98 4.30 -16.97
N GLY A 120 8.26 4.05 -17.29
CA GLY A 120 9.28 3.73 -16.30
C GLY A 120 8.95 2.46 -15.50
N SER A 121 8.87 2.57 -14.18
CA SER A 121 8.48 1.48 -13.29
C SER A 121 6.97 1.21 -13.32
N LYS A 122 6.16 2.16 -13.80
CA LYS A 122 4.71 2.09 -13.76
C LYS A 122 4.14 1.33 -14.97
N ILE A 123 3.42 0.26 -14.66
CA ILE A 123 2.55 -0.48 -15.56
C ILE A 123 1.15 0.15 -15.44
N SER A 124 0.53 0.51 -16.56
CA SER A 124 -0.84 1.02 -16.60
C SER A 124 -1.63 0.22 -17.62
N VAL A 125 -2.77 -0.31 -17.21
CA VAL A 125 -3.65 -1.09 -18.06
C VAL A 125 -5.01 -0.41 -18.07
N SER A 126 -5.50 -0.12 -19.26
CA SER A 126 -6.76 0.59 -19.47
C SER A 126 -7.72 -0.26 -20.29
N ARG A 127 -8.99 -0.32 -19.87
CA ARG A 127 -10.03 -1.03 -20.61
C ARG A 127 -11.32 -0.20 -20.64
N PRO A 128 -11.96 -0.07 -21.82
CA PRO A 128 -13.31 0.45 -21.90
C PRO A 128 -14.26 -0.44 -21.10
N ALA A 129 -15.12 0.20 -20.31
CA ALA A 129 -16.20 -0.44 -19.59
C ALA A 129 -17.51 0.16 -20.09
N MET A 130 -18.58 -0.62 -20.21
CA MET A 130 -19.90 -0.11 -20.64
C MET A 130 -21.00 -0.86 -19.90
N PHE A 131 -20.96 -0.80 -18.57
CA PHE A 131 -21.95 -1.46 -17.72
C PHE A 131 -22.33 -0.55 -16.54
N GLU A 132 -23.45 -0.87 -15.91
CA GLU A 132 -23.98 -0.10 -14.78
C GLU A 132 -23.66 -0.81 -13.45
N ARG A 133 -23.09 -0.05 -12.50
CA ARG A 133 -22.97 -0.45 -11.10
C ARG A 133 -23.04 0.77 -10.19
N PHE A 134 -23.46 0.57 -8.95
CA PHE A 134 -23.56 1.65 -7.95
C PHE A 134 -24.50 2.80 -8.38
N GLY A 135 -25.50 2.49 -9.21
CA GLY A 135 -26.46 3.46 -9.76
C GLY A 135 -25.85 4.40 -10.81
N MET A 136 -24.68 4.08 -11.37
CA MET A 136 -24.02 4.88 -12.39
C MET A 136 -23.39 4.00 -13.48
N MET A 137 -23.31 4.54 -14.69
CA MET A 137 -22.61 3.89 -15.81
C MET A 137 -21.11 4.06 -15.63
N ILE A 138 -20.37 2.96 -15.63
CA ILE A 138 -18.91 2.93 -15.67
C ILE A 138 -18.49 2.86 -17.14
N ILE A 139 -17.63 3.80 -17.55
CA ILE A 139 -17.18 3.99 -18.93
C ILE A 139 -15.73 3.52 -19.16
N GLN A 140 -14.93 3.45 -18.09
CA GLN A 140 -13.56 2.98 -18.16
C GLN A 140 -13.13 2.36 -16.83
N GLU A 141 -12.34 1.30 -16.93
CA GLU A 141 -11.62 0.72 -15.81
C GLU A 141 -10.12 0.80 -16.12
N ASP A 142 -9.35 1.33 -15.20
CA ASP A 142 -7.90 1.36 -15.26
C ASP A 142 -7.33 0.64 -14.04
N PHE A 143 -6.20 -0.05 -14.20
CA PHE A 143 -5.38 -0.42 -13.06
C PHE A 143 -3.91 -0.12 -13.31
N THR A 144 -3.19 0.17 -12.24
CA THR A 144 -1.76 0.47 -12.29
C THR A 144 -1.00 -0.35 -11.28
N ILE A 145 0.19 -0.81 -11.67
CA ILE A 145 1.17 -1.45 -10.80
C ILE A 145 2.46 -0.65 -10.93
N ASP A 146 2.94 -0.05 -9.84
CA ASP A 146 4.28 0.51 -9.82
C ASP A 146 5.27 -0.54 -9.32
N ARG A 147 6.23 -0.90 -10.16
CA ARG A 147 7.23 -1.91 -9.82
C ARG A 147 8.28 -1.42 -8.82
N ALA A 148 8.37 -0.10 -8.59
CA ALA A 148 9.33 0.47 -7.66
C ALA A 148 8.93 0.23 -6.19
N ASP A 149 7.64 0.29 -5.88
CA ASP A 149 7.12 0.14 -4.51
C ASP A 149 6.02 -0.94 -4.38
N GLY A 150 5.66 -1.59 -5.49
CA GLY A 150 4.61 -2.59 -5.57
C GLY A 150 3.19 -2.00 -5.58
N SER A 151 3.00 -0.69 -5.61
CA SER A 151 1.67 -0.10 -5.43
C SER A 151 0.67 -0.54 -6.53
N PHE A 152 -0.49 -1.03 -6.10
CA PHE A 152 -1.62 -1.38 -6.94
C PHE A 152 -2.75 -0.37 -6.75
N VAL A 153 -3.30 0.16 -7.84
CA VAL A 153 -4.48 1.02 -7.79
C VAL A 153 -5.40 0.67 -8.95
N GLN A 154 -6.67 0.41 -8.65
CA GLN A 154 -7.74 0.36 -9.65
C GLN A 154 -8.52 1.68 -9.61
N THR A 155 -8.83 2.21 -10.79
CA THR A 155 -9.65 3.41 -10.97
C THR A 155 -10.82 3.08 -11.88
N LEU A 156 -12.03 3.44 -11.44
CA LEU A 156 -13.23 3.42 -12.27
C LEU A 156 -13.57 4.84 -12.68
N THR A 157 -13.80 5.03 -13.98
CA THR A 157 -14.34 6.26 -14.55
C THR A 157 -15.80 6.05 -14.85
N PHE A 158 -16.64 6.96 -14.36
CA PHE A 158 -18.09 6.95 -14.52
C PHE A 158 -18.52 7.98 -15.54
N LYS A 159 -19.68 7.79 -16.14
CA LYS A 159 -20.31 8.76 -17.04
C LYS A 159 -20.45 10.12 -16.33
N GLY A 160 -19.98 11.18 -16.98
CA GLY A 160 -19.81 12.50 -16.37
C GLY A 160 -18.42 12.72 -15.76
N ASP A 161 -17.43 11.94 -16.19
CA ASP A 161 -15.99 12.05 -15.90
C ASP A 161 -15.61 12.01 -14.41
N ARG A 162 -16.50 11.49 -13.56
CA ARG A 162 -16.19 11.21 -12.16
C ARG A 162 -15.29 9.98 -12.08
N THR A 163 -14.25 10.04 -11.27
CA THR A 163 -13.37 8.88 -11.03
C THR A 163 -13.38 8.47 -9.56
N ARG A 164 -13.22 7.17 -9.31
CA ARG A 164 -13.01 6.62 -7.97
C ARG A 164 -11.99 5.49 -7.98
N HIS A 165 -11.16 5.47 -6.95
CA HIS A 165 -10.32 4.32 -6.67
C HIS A 165 -11.11 3.31 -5.84
N ILE A 166 -11.29 2.11 -6.37
CA ILE A 166 -12.06 1.06 -5.69
C ILE A 166 -11.13 0.09 -4.99
N LEU A 167 -10.03 -0.29 -5.64
CA LEU A 167 -8.99 -1.14 -5.06
C LEU A 167 -7.70 -0.33 -4.90
N LYS A 168 -7.06 -0.46 -3.74
CA LYS A 168 -5.70 0.03 -3.48
C LYS A 168 -4.93 -1.03 -2.71
N GLY A 169 -3.65 -1.21 -2.99
CA GLY A 169 -2.87 -2.24 -2.33
C GLY A 169 -1.42 -2.30 -2.76
N PHE A 170 -0.81 -3.45 -2.52
CA PHE A 170 0.57 -3.72 -2.87
C PHE A 170 0.69 -5.09 -3.52
N CYS A 171 1.54 -5.18 -4.54
CA CYS A 171 1.80 -6.36 -5.34
C CYS A 171 3.26 -6.82 -5.18
N GLY A 172 3.47 -8.12 -5.06
CA GLY A 172 4.75 -8.79 -5.22
C GLY A 172 4.80 -9.57 -6.54
N GLY A 173 5.99 -9.73 -7.12
CA GLY A 173 6.21 -10.55 -8.31
C GLY A 173 6.01 -12.04 -8.01
N LEU A 174 5.29 -12.75 -8.88
CA LEU A 174 5.14 -14.20 -8.81
C LEU A 174 6.23 -14.87 -9.67
N THR A 175 7.26 -15.42 -9.04
CA THR A 175 8.17 -16.34 -9.75
C THR A 175 7.46 -17.68 -9.86
N THR A 176 7.03 -18.08 -11.06
CA THR A 176 6.75 -19.50 -11.31
C THR A 176 8.04 -20.27 -11.06
N ALA A 177 8.07 -21.07 -9.99
CA ALA A 177 9.17 -22.01 -9.78
C ALA A 177 9.31 -22.90 -11.04
N PRO A 178 10.54 -23.17 -11.50
CA PRO A 178 10.74 -24.14 -12.56
C PRO A 178 10.39 -25.50 -11.95
N PHE A 179 9.24 -26.05 -12.34
CA PHE A 179 8.97 -27.47 -12.16
C PHE A 179 9.79 -28.26 -13.17
#